data_AF-A0AA95JLN7-F1
#
_entry.id   AF-A0AA95JLN7-F1
#
_cell.length_a   1.000
_cell.length_b   1.000
_cell.length_c   1.000
_cell.angle_alpha   90.00
_cell.angle_beta   90.00
_cell.angle_gamma   90.00
#
_symmetry.space_group_name_H-M   'P 1'
#
loop_
_entity.id
_entity.type
_entity.pdbx_description
1 polymer ?
#
loop_
_entity_poly.entity_id
_entity_poly.type
_entity_poly.pdbx_seq_one_letter_code
_entity_poly.pdbx_strand_id
1 'polypeptide(L)' 'MKNLKKITRNDLKSIKGGGIGDGCFAQIIPGDQIPEDGGYACPCNLVWCPNTSSCIWENMYNEQRCVGSL' A
#
# COMPACT_ATOMS: atom_id res chain seq x y z
N MET A 1 31.17 -11.70 5.83
CA MET A 1 30.23 -11.43 4.71
C MET A 1 29.16 -12.51 4.74
N LYS A 2 27.88 -12.18 4.93
CA LYS A 2 26.80 -13.18 4.99
C LYS A 2 26.49 -13.68 3.57
N ASN A 3 26.70 -14.97 3.32
CA ASN A 3 26.36 -15.62 2.06
C ASN A 3 24.84 -15.60 1.85
N LEU A 4 24.34 -14.67 1.05
CA LEU A 4 22.94 -14.65 0.64
C LEU A 4 22.72 -15.76 -0.40
N LYS A 5 22.16 -16.89 0.03
CA LYS A 5 21.78 -17.99 -0.88
C LYS A 5 20.65 -17.51 -1.79
N LYS A 6 20.79 -17.81 -3.09
CA LYS A 6 19.79 -17.49 -4.12
C LYS A 6 18.51 -18.28 -3.83
N ILE A 7 17.40 -17.57 -3.66
CA ILE A 7 16.08 -18.18 -3.41
C ILE A 7 15.50 -18.74 -4.72
N THR A 8 14.81 -19.88 -4.65
CA THR A 8 14.12 -20.42 -5.83
C THR A 8 12.80 -19.69 -6.09
N ARG A 9 12.26 -19.78 -7.30
CA ARG A 9 10.98 -19.11 -7.65
C ARG A 9 9.80 -19.64 -6.84
N ASN A 10 9.83 -20.91 -6.44
CA ASN A 10 8.78 -21.51 -5.62
C ASN A 10 8.86 -20.99 -4.17
N ASP A 11 10.07 -20.83 -3.64
CA ASP A 11 10.29 -20.26 -2.31
C ASP A 11 9.97 -18.75 -2.27
N LEU A 12 10.20 -18.02 -3.37
CA LEU A 12 9.80 -16.62 -3.45
C LEU A 12 8.28 -16.45 -3.34
N LYS A 13 7.49 -17.39 -3.88
CA LYS A 13 6.03 -17.38 -3.78
C LYS A 13 5.52 -17.78 -2.39
N SER A 14 6.31 -18.51 -1.61
CA SER A 14 5.95 -18.90 -0.24
C SER A 14 6.28 -17.80 0.78
N ILE A 15 7.13 -16.83 0.41
CA ILE A 15 7.27 -15.58 1.15
C ILE A 15 5.99 -14.78 0.98
N LYS A 16 5.08 -14.99 1.92
CA LYS A 16 3.98 -14.07 2.18
C LYS A 16 4.62 -12.84 2.85
N GLY A 17 4.45 -11.67 2.25
CA GLY A 17 4.92 -10.41 2.84
C GLY A 17 4.42 -10.31 4.28
N GLY A 18 5.34 -10.06 5.22
CA GLY A 18 5.03 -9.97 6.64
C GLY A 18 4.30 -8.68 6.96
N GLY A 19 2.98 -8.75 7.12
CA GLY A 19 2.17 -7.75 7.78
C GLY A 19 1.69 -8.30 9.13
N ILE A 20 1.88 -7.55 10.21
CA ILE A 20 1.47 -7.92 11.57
C ILE A 20 -0.07 -7.81 11.68
N GLY A 21 -0.75 -8.95 11.74
CA GLY A 21 -1.97 -9.10 12.54
C GLY A 21 -3.33 -8.77 11.92
N ASP A 22 -3.59 -7.56 11.43
CA ASP A 22 -4.99 -7.07 11.46
C ASP A 22 -5.62 -6.64 10.13
N GLY A 23 -5.08 -7.02 8.97
CA GLY A 23 -5.70 -6.74 7.65
C GLY A 23 -5.83 -5.25 7.28
N CYS A 24 -5.51 -4.35 8.20
CA CYS A 24 -5.46 -2.91 8.04
C CYS A 24 -4.02 -2.49 7.73
N PHE A 25 -3.62 -2.54 6.46
CA PHE A 25 -2.30 -2.08 6.04
C PHE A 25 -2.41 -1.00 5.00
N ALA A 26 -1.36 -0.17 4.93
CA ALA A 26 -1.17 0.69 3.79
C ALA A 26 -1.14 -0.15 2.52
N GLN A 27 -2.03 0.13 1.58
CA GLN A 27 -2.26 -0.67 0.39
C GLN A 27 -2.53 0.22 -0.81
N ILE A 28 -2.07 -0.23 -1.98
CA ILE A 28 -2.39 0.40 -3.26
C ILE A 28 -3.73 -0.15 -3.73
N ILE A 29 -4.63 0.73 -4.11
CA ILE A 29 -5.97 0.40 -4.57
C ILE A 29 -5.95 0.27 -6.10
N PRO A 30 -6.39 -0.88 -6.64
CA PRO A 30 -6.56 -1.06 -8.07
C PRO A 30 -7.53 -0.03 -8.66
N GLY A 31 -7.23 0.49 -9.86
CA GLY A 31 -8.00 1.58 -10.48
C GLY A 31 -9.47 1.23 -10.75
N ASP A 32 -9.81 -0.04 -10.92
CA ASP A 32 -11.17 -0.57 -11.05
C ASP A 32 -12.01 -0.44 -9.77
N GLN A 33 -11.37 -0.22 -8.62
CA GLN A 33 -12.02 -0.06 -7.32
C GLN A 33 -12.08 1.40 -6.88
N ILE A 34 -11.49 2.33 -7.64
CA ILE A 34 -11.52 3.76 -7.34
C ILE A 34 -12.82 4.31 -7.94
N PRO A 35 -13.70 4.92 -7.12
CA PRO A 35 -14.90 5.58 -7.63
C PRO A 35 -14.58 6.67 -8.64
N GLU A 36 -15.50 6.96 -9.56
CA GLU A 36 -15.33 8.00 -10.59
C GLU A 36 -15.08 9.39 -9.99
N ASP A 37 -15.56 9.63 -8.77
CA ASP A 37 -15.33 10.86 -8.00
C ASP A 37 -13.89 10.99 -7.45
N GLY A 38 -13.04 9.96 -7.62
CA GLY A 38 -11.65 9.94 -7.19
C GLY A 38 -11.44 9.79 -5.67
N GLY A 39 -12.52 9.69 -4.89
CA GLY A 39 -12.49 9.44 -3.45
C GLY A 39 -12.66 7.97 -3.12
N TYR A 40 -11.72 7.38 -2.40
CA TYR A 40 -11.83 5.99 -1.93
C TYR A 40 -11.94 5.95 -0.39
N ALA A 41 -12.89 5.18 0.12
CA ALA A 41 -13.07 4.96 1.54
C ALA A 41 -12.09 3.88 2.03
N CYS A 42 -10.96 4.32 2.59
CA CYS A 42 -9.96 3.39 3.11
C CYS A 42 -10.51 2.57 4.28
N PRO A 43 -10.25 1.25 4.31
CA PRO A 43 -10.60 0.45 5.47
C PRO A 43 -9.75 0.86 6.68
N CYS A 44 -10.33 0.75 7.88
CA CYS A 44 -9.66 1.05 9.15
C CYS A 44 -9.25 2.54 9.29
N ASN A 45 -8.34 2.86 10.21
CA ASN A 45 -7.84 4.23 10.43
C ASN A 45 -6.73 4.60 9.42
N LEU A 46 -7.01 4.46 8.12
CA LEU A 46 -6.12 4.81 7.02
C LEU A 46 -6.66 6.03 6.26
N VAL A 47 -5.76 6.80 5.66
CA VAL A 47 -6.06 8.02 4.90
C VAL A 47 -5.90 7.74 3.41
N TRP A 48 -6.85 8.25 2.61
CA TRP A 48 -6.80 8.15 1.15
C TRP A 48 -5.81 9.13 0.53
N CYS A 49 -4.98 8.64 -0.38
CA CYS A 49 -3.96 9.42 -1.08
C CYS A 49 -4.20 9.32 -2.60
N PRO A 50 -5.01 10.22 -3.20
CA PRO A 50 -5.53 10.05 -4.56
C PRO A 50 -4.44 9.99 -5.64
N ASN A 51 -3.42 10.85 -5.56
CA ASN A 51 -2.31 10.88 -6.52
C ASN A 51 -1.55 9.56 -6.65
N THR A 52 -1.49 8.78 -5.57
CA THR A 52 -0.80 7.48 -5.56
C THR A 52 -1.77 6.31 -5.58
N SER A 53 -3.08 6.60 -5.59
CA SER A 53 -4.15 5.61 -5.52
C SER A 53 -3.94 4.63 -4.37
N SER A 54 -3.63 5.14 -3.17
CA SER A 54 -3.28 4.28 -2.03
C SER A 54 -3.92 4.74 -0.73
N CYS A 55 -4.24 3.77 0.12
CA CYS A 55 -4.56 3.97 1.51
C CYS A 55 -3.27 3.90 2.31
N ILE A 56 -2.98 4.92 3.10
CA ILE A 56 -1.74 5.03 3.88
C ILE A 56 -2.06 5.37 5.32
N TRP A 57 -1.12 5.11 6.22
CA TRP A 57 -1.26 5.53 7.61
C TRP A 57 -1.23 7.05 7.71
N GLU A 58 -1.94 7.61 8.67
CA GLU A 58 -2.00 9.06 8.91
C GLU A 58 -0.60 9.67 9.12
N ASN A 59 0.30 8.95 9.81
CA ASN A 59 1.69 9.37 10.01
C ASN A 59 2.54 9.36 8.72
N MET A 60 2.08 8.72 7.64
CA MET A 60 2.71 8.72 6.33
C MET A 60 2.10 9.75 5.38
N TYR A 61 1.02 10.42 5.80
CA TYR A 61 0.33 11.39 4.97
C TYR A 61 1.22 12.61 4.70
N ASN A 62 1.28 12.99 3.43
CA ASN A 62 1.97 14.17 2.96
C ASN A 62 1.09 14.85 1.91
N GLU A 63 0.63 16.06 2.20
CA GLU A 63 -0.29 16.80 1.33
C GLU A 63 0.26 17.01 -0.08
N GLN A 64 1.54 17.37 -0.21
CA GLN A 64 2.17 17.59 -1.51
C GLN A 64 2.18 16.31 -2.34
N ARG A 65 2.38 15.16 -1.70
CA ARG A 65 2.39 13.86 -2.37
C ARG A 65 0.98 13.35 -2.68
N CYS A 66 0.01 13.60 -1.81
CA CYS A 66 -1.32 13.02 -1.91
C CYS A 66 -2.33 13.88 -2.65
N VAL A 67 -2.29 15.20 -2.50
CA VAL A 67 -3.26 16.16 -3.06
C VAL A 67 -2.56 17.25 -3.88
N GLY A 68 -1.27 17.46 -3.66
CA GLY A 68 -0.47 18.42 -4.43
C GLY A 68 -0.51 18.11 -5.92
N SER A 69 -0.61 19.14 -6.75
CA SER A 69 -0.45 18.99 -8.20
C SER A 69 1.01 18.63 -8.50
N LEU A 70 1.22 17.52 -9.21
CA LEU A 70 2.49 17.18 -9.85
C LEU A 70 2.83 18.17 -10.98
#